data_AF-A0A6C8GF56-F1
#
_entry.id   AF-A0A6C8GF56-F1
#
_cell.length_a   1.000
_cell.length_b   1.000
_cell.length_c   1.000
_cell.angle_alpha   90.00
_cell.angle_beta   90.00
_cell.angle_gamma   90.00
#
_symmetry.space_group_name_H-M   'P 1'
#
loop_
_entity.id
_entity.type
_entity.pdbx_description
1 polymer ?
#
loop_
_entity_poly.entity_id
_entity_poly.type
_entity_poly.pdbx_seq_one_letter_code
_entity_poly.pdbx_strand_id
1 'polypeptide(L)'
;MQYKNKAKHINIRDGILLLAKKFDLTLSEKKVIYYVAAGLSVKSCSNLLDRNIKTISTQKRSAYKKMDNKRDRPIKKVAGYKKWILLLMLN
;
A
#
# COMPACT_ATOMS: atom_id res chain seq x y z
N MET A 1 20.86 2.59 5.71
CA MET A 1 19.39 2.55 5.52
C MET A 1 18.97 3.44 4.33
N GLN A 2 19.08 2.94 3.10
CA GLN A 2 18.80 3.71 1.88
C GLN A 2 17.61 3.10 1.11
N TYR A 3 16.39 3.33 1.58
CA TYR A 3 15.17 3.12 0.77
C TYR A 3 14.54 4.46 0.32
N LYS A 4 15.21 5.59 0.60
CA LYS A 4 14.65 6.93 0.44
C LYS A 4 14.80 7.51 -0.98
N ASN A 5 15.64 6.93 -1.85
CA ASN A 5 15.99 7.54 -3.14
C ASN A 5 15.55 6.77 -4.40
N LYS A 6 15.11 5.51 -4.31
CA LYS A 6 14.67 4.73 -5.49
C LYS A 6 13.18 4.87 -5.84
N ALA A 7 12.36 5.40 -4.93
CA ALA A 7 10.93 5.59 -5.18
C ALA A 7 10.61 6.86 -6.01
N LYS A 8 11.62 7.62 -6.46
CA LYS A 8 11.42 8.91 -7.14
C LYS A 8 10.79 8.80 -8.54
N HIS A 9 10.74 7.60 -9.13
CA HIS A 9 10.18 7.39 -10.48
C HIS A 9 9.29 6.16 -10.61
N ILE A 10 8.58 5.75 -9.55
CA ILE A 10 7.49 4.78 -9.73
C ILE A 10 6.29 5.58 -10.21
N ASN A 11 5.95 5.45 -11.49
CA ASN A 11 4.76 6.07 -12.07
C ASN A 11 3.54 5.65 -11.23
N ILE A 12 2.95 6.63 -10.53
CA ILE A 12 1.92 6.43 -9.51
C ILE A 12 0.75 5.60 -10.04
N ARG A 13 0.42 5.83 -11.33
CA ARG A 13 -0.65 5.14 -12.03
C ARG A 13 -0.36 3.65 -12.22
N ASP A 14 0.86 3.30 -12.59
CA ASP A 14 1.23 1.92 -12.93
C ASP A 14 1.30 1.03 -11.68
N GLY A 15 1.86 1.54 -10.57
CA GLY A 15 1.89 0.83 -9.30
C GLY A 15 0.49 0.59 -8.71
N ILE A 16 -0.42 1.56 -8.87
CA ILE A 16 -1.82 1.43 -8.47
C ILE A 16 -2.55 0.42 -9.35
N LEU A 17 -2.31 0.43 -10.67
CA LEU A 17 -2.94 -0.47 -11.62
C LEU A 17 -2.49 -1.92 -11.42
N LEU A 18 -1.21 -2.16 -11.12
CA LEU A 18 -0.66 -3.48 -10.84
C LEU A 18 -1.29 -4.09 -9.57
N LEU A 19 -1.34 -3.30 -8.49
CA LEU A 19 -1.99 -3.72 -7.24
C LEU A 19 -3.50 -3.96 -7.43
N ALA A 20 -4.15 -3.15 -8.24
CA ALA A 20 -5.56 -3.29 -8.57
C ALA A 20 -5.85 -4.63 -9.26
N LYS A 21 -5.12 -4.94 -10.34
CA LYS A 21 -5.27 -6.18 -11.11
C LYS A 21 -5.00 -7.41 -10.24
N LYS A 22 -4.05 -7.32 -9.33
CA LYS A 22 -3.60 -8.48 -8.55
C LYS A 22 -4.51 -8.78 -7.37
N PHE A 23 -5.10 -7.78 -6.70
CA PHE A 23 -5.74 -7.95 -5.38
C PHE A 23 -7.20 -7.51 -5.25
N ASP A 24 -7.88 -7.11 -6.32
CA ASP A 24 -9.29 -6.67 -6.31
C ASP A 24 -9.58 -5.61 -5.22
N LEU A 25 -8.65 -4.68 -5.07
CA LEU A 25 -8.77 -3.59 -4.11
C LEU A 25 -9.76 -2.54 -4.63
N THR A 26 -10.41 -1.83 -3.71
CA THR A 26 -11.20 -0.63 -4.05
C THR A 26 -10.28 0.55 -4.37
N LEU A 27 -10.80 1.57 -5.07
CA LEU A 27 -10.04 2.80 -5.38
C LEU A 27 -9.46 3.48 -4.12
N SER A 28 -10.21 3.50 -3.03
CA SER A 28 -9.77 4.10 -1.76
C SER A 28 -8.67 3.29 -1.07
N GLU A 29 -8.83 1.96 -1.02
CA GLU A 29 -7.81 1.05 -0.47
C GLU A 29 -6.49 1.15 -1.24
N LYS A 30 -6.55 1.27 -2.58
CA LYS A 30 -5.37 1.45 -3.44
C LYS A 30 -4.59 2.70 -3.06
N LYS A 31 -5.28 3.85 -2.94
CA LYS A 31 -4.64 5.12 -2.59
C LYS A 31 -3.93 5.04 -1.23
N VAL A 32 -4.58 4.44 -0.23
CA VAL A 32 -4.00 4.26 1.10
C VAL A 32 -2.76 3.38 1.07
N ILE A 33 -2.82 2.22 0.41
CA ILE A 33 -1.67 1.31 0.32
C ILE A 33 -0.52 1.95 -0.44
N TYR A 34 -0.80 2.68 -1.52
CA TYR A 34 0.22 3.39 -2.29
C TYR A 34 0.98 4.39 -1.41
N TYR A 35 0.28 5.28 -0.70
CA TYR A 35 0.93 6.26 0.17
C TYR A 35 1.71 5.60 1.30
N VAL A 36 1.19 4.52 1.88
CA VAL A 36 1.89 3.74 2.92
C VAL A 36 3.15 3.07 2.35
N ALA A 37 3.10 2.55 1.13
CA ALA A 37 4.24 1.96 0.43
C ALA A 37 5.31 3.00 0.08
N ALA A 38 4.89 4.20 -0.34
CA ALA A 38 5.74 5.37 -0.53
C ALA A 38 6.36 5.90 0.79
N GLY A 39 5.92 5.36 1.93
CA GLY A 39 6.50 5.65 3.23
C GLY A 39 5.80 6.74 4.02
N LEU A 40 4.63 7.20 3.57
CA LEU A 40 3.82 8.16 4.30
C LEU A 40 3.21 7.52 5.55
N SER A 41 3.06 8.34 6.58
CA SER A 41 2.36 7.94 7.81
C SER A 41 0.84 7.89 7.57
N VAL A 42 0.13 7.14 8.43
CA VAL A 42 -1.35 7.10 8.41
C VAL A 42 -1.95 8.51 8.60
N LYS A 43 -1.29 9.35 9.42
CA LYS A 43 -1.68 10.75 9.64
C LYS A 43 -1.52 11.59 8.37
N SER A 44 -0.40 11.43 7.66
CA SER A 44 -0.17 12.09 6.38
C SER A 44 -1.19 11.65 5.31
N CYS A 45 -1.51 10.35 5.27
CA CYS A 45 -2.54 9.82 4.37
C CYS A 45 -3.93 10.40 4.69
N SER A 46 -4.25 10.57 5.97
CA SER A 46 -5.50 11.18 6.43
C SER A 46 -5.64 12.62 5.95
N ASN A 47 -4.57 13.42 6.04
CA ASN A 47 -4.56 14.79 5.54
C ASN A 47 -4.66 14.85 4.00
N LEU A 48 -3.94 13.96 3.28
CA LEU A 48 -3.93 13.96 1.81
C LEU A 48 -5.24 13.47 1.18
N LEU A 49 -5.92 12.56 1.86
CA LEU A 49 -7.18 11.98 1.39
C LEU A 49 -8.41 12.68 1.97
N ASP A 50 -8.20 13.65 2.85
CA ASP A 50 -9.22 14.34 3.64
C ASP A 50 -10.22 13.36 4.29
N ARG A 51 -9.67 12.38 5.02
CA ARG A 51 -10.42 11.29 5.64
C ARG A 51 -9.97 11.09 7.05
N ASN A 52 -10.88 10.62 7.92
CA ASN A 52 -10.56 10.31 9.30
C ASN A 52 -9.43 9.25 9.38
N ILE A 53 -8.46 9.48 10.28
CA ILE A 53 -7.35 8.57 10.58
C ILE A 53 -7.84 7.15 10.85
N LYS A 54 -8.97 6.99 11.57
CA LYS A 54 -9.57 5.67 11.85
C LYS A 54 -10.00 4.98 10.56
N THR A 55 -10.61 5.71 9.62
CA THR A 55 -11.00 5.21 8.31
C THR A 55 -9.79 4.75 7.50
N ILE A 56 -8.71 5.53 7.48
CA ILE A 56 -7.45 5.14 6.80
C ILE A 56 -6.87 3.85 7.42
N SER A 57 -6.90 3.74 8.75
CA SER A 57 -6.41 2.55 9.46
C SER A 57 -7.23 1.30 9.09
N THR A 58 -8.56 1.42 9.05
CA THR A 58 -9.47 0.34 8.64
C THR A 58 -9.23 -0.05 7.18
N GLN A 59 -9.13 0.93 6.27
CA GLN A 59 -8.87 0.66 4.84
C GLN A 59 -7.52 -0.04 4.63
N LYS A 60 -6.47 0.38 5.35
CA LYS A 60 -5.17 -0.29 5.32
C LYS A 60 -5.28 -1.76 5.76
N ARG A 61 -6.00 -2.03 6.85
CA ARG A 61 -6.18 -3.40 7.38
C ARG A 61 -7.01 -4.27 6.42
N SER A 62 -8.10 -3.72 5.87
CA SER A 62 -8.93 -4.40 4.86
C SER A 62 -8.12 -4.77 3.62
N ALA A 63 -7.34 -3.81 3.09
CA ALA A 63 -6.48 -4.03 1.94
C ALA A 63 -5.44 -5.13 2.19
N TYR A 64 -4.79 -5.13 3.36
CA TYR A 64 -3.86 -6.21 3.72
C TYR A 64 -4.56 -7.56 3.85
N LYS A 65 -5.76 -7.63 4.43
CA LYS A 65 -6.53 -8.88 4.51
C LYS A 65 -6.85 -9.44 3.11
N LYS A 66 -7.26 -8.59 2.17
CA LYS A 66 -7.50 -9.00 0.77
C LYS A 66 -6.23 -9.48 0.08
N MET A 67 -5.10 -8.81 0.31
CA MET A 67 -3.79 -9.21 -0.21
C MET A 67 -3.32 -10.54 0.37
N ASP A 68 -3.53 -10.77 1.67
CA ASP A 68 -3.15 -11.99 2.37
C ASP A 68 -3.99 -13.18 1.91
N ASN A 69 -5.29 -13.00 1.75
CA ASN A 69 -6.21 -14.04 1.24
C ASN A 69 -5.84 -14.52 -0.17
N LYS A 70 -5.28 -13.67 -1.02
CA LYS A 70 -4.79 -14.05 -2.35
C LYS A 70 -3.37 -14.62 -2.35
N ARG A 71 -2.71 -14.68 -1.18
CA ARG A 71 -1.33 -15.12 -1.08
C ARG A 71 -1.27 -16.48 -0.41
N ASP A 72 -0.45 -17.35 -0.98
CA ASP A 72 -0.27 -18.73 -0.52
C ASP A 72 0.43 -18.84 0.85
N ARG A 73 1.14 -17.78 1.28
CA ARG A 73 1.81 -17.73 2.60
C ARG A 73 1.46 -16.46 3.37
N PRO A 74 0.80 -16.54 4.54
CA PRO A 74 0.37 -15.36 5.26
C PRO A 74 1.54 -14.55 5.81
N ILE A 75 1.51 -13.22 5.67
CA ILE A 75 2.55 -12.34 6.23
C ILE A 75 2.21 -12.03 7.69
N LYS A 76 3.03 -12.55 8.62
CA LYS A 76 2.84 -12.35 10.07
C LYS A 76 3.14 -10.93 10.58
N LYS A 77 3.76 -10.04 9.79
CA LYS A 77 4.16 -8.67 10.21
C LYS A 77 3.92 -7.60 9.13
N VAL A 78 3.39 -6.44 9.53
CA VAL A 78 3.15 -5.26 8.65
C VAL A 78 4.40 -4.82 7.87
N ALA A 79 5.59 -4.93 8.46
CA ALA A 79 6.85 -4.62 7.79
C ALA A 79 7.12 -5.52 6.55
N GLY A 80 6.63 -6.76 6.58
CA GLY A 80 6.72 -7.69 5.45
C GLY A 80 5.89 -7.22 4.25
N TYR A 81 4.70 -6.66 4.50
CA TYR A 81 3.85 -6.10 3.44
C TYR A 81 4.51 -4.92 2.76
N LYS A 82 5.10 -3.98 3.52
CA LYS A 82 5.76 -2.80 2.95
C LYS A 82 6.92 -3.18 2.01
N LYS A 83 7.76 -4.14 2.41
CA LYS A 83 8.89 -4.61 1.59
C LYS A 83 8.41 -5.36 0.34
N TRP A 84 7.39 -6.19 0.46
CA TRP A 84 6.86 -6.98 -0.64
C TRP A 84 6.11 -6.13 -1.68
N ILE A 85 5.32 -5.15 -1.24
CA ILE A 85 4.64 -4.20 -2.13
C ILE A 85 5.67 -3.36 -2.89
N LEU A 86 6.74 -2.91 -2.22
CA LEU A 86 7.82 -2.18 -2.88
C LEU A 86 8.55 -3.05 -3.93
N LEU A 87 8.81 -4.33 -3.62
CA LEU A 87 9.39 -5.29 -4.57
C LEU A 87 8.49 -5.57 -5.78
N LEU A 88 7.17 -5.56 -5.59
CA LEU A 88 6.19 -5.68 -6.67
C LEU A 88 6.11 -4.44 -7.55
N MET A 89 6.39 -3.26 -7.01
CA MET A 89 6.38 -2.00 -7.78
C MET A 89 7.70 -1.71 -8.49
N LEU A 90 8.77 -2.46 -8.17
CA LEU A 90 10.11 -2.31 -8.74
C LEU A 90 10.48 -3.39 -9.78
N ASN A 91 9.64 -4.42 -9.94
CA ASN A 91 9.70 -5.42 -11.02
C ASN A 91 8.58 -5.15 -12.03
#